data_AF-A0A815XVZ3-F1
#
_entry.id   AF-A0A815XVZ3-F1
#
_cell.length_a   1.000
_cell.length_b   1.000
_cell.length_c   1.000
_cell.angle_alpha   90.00
_cell.angle_beta   90.00
_cell.angle_gamma   90.00
#
_symmetry.space_group_name_H-M   'P 1'
#
loop_
_entity.id
_entity.type
_entity.pdbx_description
1 polymer ?
#
loop_
_entity_poly.entity_id
_entity_poly.type
_entity_poly.pdbx_seq_one_letter_code
_entity_poly.pdbx_strand_id
1 'polypeptide(L)'
;PQTGEASEFYWACRNGNIEKVKQLLPTISYEDLNRLEPNGSTPLHAASYSGQVEIVRLLLHKRGCRRDRLNRHGLTAYEEAFSDDIRQLFHRPAGRNRFCDQDDSEQEDVEKMFEITVKEDAKEEEDDDSEELSEDKWLQQRATSKEIENAQIFLGTATRLTGSKLVRLLLDDFDKDFSQGKLKEDLNEMLTEHVTHKDSAYDKCRALVTKAFAENRPEPLLRLYSLETGFYRALANDVEPLITPLYILLEKLKPRYFQGVSYRGVKMTAKDLRSYRRALKKNGAIQTKTFCSTSLDRSVAERFAGTTNMNDEKQSVLMIFNFAEKCDTAINLNRLSNELPCLSEYENEKEVLVFPMTLFYVTHIEEGTNCMTIYLKNIAVPKIGLFRALKRVYDTEKWTNDRIY
;
A
#
# COMPACT_ATOMS: atom_id res chain seq x y z
N PRO A 1 32.40 20.87 25.81
CA PRO A 1 32.35 19.53 25.17
C PRO A 1 31.64 18.53 26.10
N GLN A 2 30.38 18.20 25.83
CA GLN A 2 29.63 17.27 26.68
C GLN A 2 30.09 15.83 26.38
N THR A 3 30.95 15.32 27.26
CA THR A 3 31.48 13.95 27.29
C THR A 3 30.43 13.02 27.91
N GLY A 4 29.59 12.41 27.08
CA GLY A 4 28.69 11.33 27.47
C GLY A 4 28.68 10.23 26.41
N GLU A 5 28.28 9.02 26.80
CA GLU A 5 28.25 7.81 25.94
C GLU A 5 27.51 8.03 24.61
N ALA A 6 26.48 8.88 24.58
CA ALA A 6 25.75 9.21 23.36
C ALA A 6 26.60 10.00 22.34
N SER A 7 27.46 10.90 22.83
CA SER A 7 28.41 11.62 21.97
C SER A 7 29.49 10.63 21.49
N GLU A 8 29.93 9.71 22.34
CA GLU A 8 30.87 8.65 21.96
C GLU A 8 30.31 7.75 20.84
N PHE A 9 29.05 7.32 20.93
CA PHE A 9 28.41 6.52 19.88
C PHE A 9 28.30 7.28 18.56
N TYR A 10 27.93 8.56 18.59
CA TYR A 10 27.88 9.42 17.41
C TYR A 10 29.25 9.50 16.71
N TRP A 11 30.32 9.75 17.46
CA TRP A 11 31.67 9.84 16.89
C TRP A 11 32.19 8.50 16.40
N ALA A 12 31.86 7.39 17.07
CA ALA A 12 32.16 6.05 16.57
C ALA A 12 31.49 5.80 15.20
N CYS A 13 30.23 6.23 15.04
CA CYS A 13 29.51 6.15 13.78
C CYS A 13 30.14 7.02 12.69
N ARG A 14 30.54 8.26 13.02
CA ARG A 14 31.17 9.19 12.07
C ARG A 14 32.54 8.72 11.58
N ASN A 15 33.36 8.25 12.51
CA ASN A 15 34.76 7.90 12.25
C ASN A 15 34.96 6.50 11.68
N GLY A 16 33.88 5.71 11.53
CA GLY A 16 33.99 4.35 11.00
C GLY A 16 34.46 3.31 12.01
N ASN A 17 34.35 3.56 13.32
CA ASN A 17 34.78 2.60 14.35
C ASN A 17 33.71 1.52 14.55
N ILE A 18 33.69 0.55 13.62
CA ILE A 18 32.70 -0.52 13.55
C ILE A 18 32.69 -1.37 14.82
N GLU A 19 33.87 -1.67 15.38
CA GLU A 19 34.03 -2.49 16.58
C GLU A 19 33.33 -1.83 17.77
N LYS A 20 33.54 -0.53 17.96
CA LYS A 20 32.88 0.23 19.03
C LYS A 20 31.38 0.34 18.79
N VAL A 21 30.94 0.54 17.56
CA VAL A 21 29.50 0.52 17.23
C VAL A 21 28.89 -0.84 17.57
N LYS A 22 29.52 -1.96 17.18
CA LYS A 22 29.03 -3.31 17.51
C LYS A 22 28.96 -3.58 19.01
N GLN A 23 29.85 -2.99 19.81
CA GLN A 23 29.82 -3.10 21.28
C GLN A 23 28.68 -2.29 21.92
N LEU A 24 28.43 -1.07 21.43
CA LEU A 24 27.45 -0.15 22.03
C LEU A 24 26.03 -0.35 21.50
N LEU A 25 25.88 -0.75 20.23
CA LEU A 25 24.59 -0.87 19.55
C LEU A 25 23.59 -1.82 20.25
N PRO A 26 23.99 -2.94 20.89
CA PRO A 26 23.05 -3.80 21.60
C PRO A 26 22.36 -3.10 22.78
N THR A 27 23.10 -2.31 23.57
CA THR A 27 22.65 -1.71 24.84
C THR A 27 22.19 -0.26 24.71
N ILE A 28 22.39 0.38 23.56
CA ILE A 28 22.03 1.78 23.35
C ILE A 28 20.53 2.03 23.56
N SER A 29 20.22 3.13 24.26
CA SER A 29 18.85 3.61 24.47
C SER A 29 18.22 4.12 23.17
N TYR A 30 16.89 4.21 23.12
CA TYR A 30 16.18 4.77 21.97
C TYR A 30 16.52 6.25 21.76
N GLU A 31 16.66 7.00 22.86
CA GLU A 31 17.01 8.41 22.87
C GLU A 31 18.41 8.63 22.31
N ASP A 32 19.39 7.82 22.70
CA ASP A 32 20.78 7.96 22.27
C ASP A 32 21.02 7.51 20.84
N LEU A 33 20.35 6.44 20.40
CA LEU A 33 20.36 5.98 19.01
C LEU A 33 19.91 7.09 18.04
N ASN A 34 19.01 7.95 18.49
CA ASN A 34 18.38 9.01 17.68
C ASN A 34 18.72 10.42 18.14
N ARG A 35 19.73 10.57 19.01
CA ARG A 35 20.11 11.86 19.60
C ARG A 35 20.57 12.82 18.52
N LEU A 36 20.16 14.07 18.62
CA LEU A 36 20.62 15.14 17.74
C LEU A 36 21.86 15.79 18.36
N GLU A 37 22.96 15.79 17.64
CA GLU A 37 24.17 16.51 18.01
C GLU A 37 24.02 18.04 17.78
N PRO A 38 24.98 18.88 18.20
CA PRO A 38 24.90 20.33 18.03
C PRO A 38 24.78 20.82 16.58
N ASN A 39 24.90 19.99 15.55
CA ASN A 39 24.60 20.36 14.16
C ASN A 39 23.22 19.83 13.70
N GLY A 40 22.43 19.26 14.60
CA GLY A 40 21.16 18.58 14.32
C GLY A 40 21.31 17.18 13.73
N SER A 41 22.53 16.68 13.49
CA SER A 41 22.72 15.35 12.91
C SER A 41 22.50 14.24 13.95
N THR A 42 21.90 13.14 13.53
CA THR A 42 21.87 11.88 14.31
C THR A 42 23.10 11.02 14.02
N PRO A 43 23.37 9.94 14.80
CA PRO A 43 24.41 8.98 14.46
C PRO A 43 24.27 8.40 13.04
N LEU A 44 23.02 8.21 12.56
CA LEU A 44 22.76 7.76 11.19
C LEU A 44 23.17 8.79 10.13
N HIS A 45 22.96 10.10 10.37
CA HIS A 45 23.50 11.14 9.49
C HIS A 45 25.03 11.10 9.45
N ALA A 46 25.66 10.97 10.62
CA ALA A 46 27.12 10.97 10.73
C ALA A 46 27.76 9.83 9.93
N ALA A 47 27.21 8.62 10.06
CA ALA A 47 27.64 7.46 9.29
C ALA A 47 27.39 7.63 7.78
N SER A 48 26.21 8.15 7.40
CA SER A 48 25.81 8.31 6.00
C SER A 48 26.64 9.38 5.28
N TYR A 49 26.84 10.53 5.91
CA TYR A 49 27.67 11.62 5.41
C TYR A 49 29.16 11.24 5.30
N SER A 50 29.65 10.42 6.26
CA SER A 50 31.07 10.05 6.32
C SER A 50 31.40 8.79 5.51
N GLY A 51 30.47 8.28 4.70
CA GLY A 51 30.75 7.13 3.82
C GLY A 51 30.76 5.76 4.50
N GLN A 52 30.25 5.64 5.74
CA GLN A 52 30.42 4.44 6.56
C GLN A 52 29.36 3.36 6.28
N VAL A 53 29.45 2.71 5.11
CA VAL A 53 28.47 1.75 4.57
C VAL A 53 28.04 0.69 5.60
N GLU A 54 29.00 0.03 6.25
CA GLU A 54 28.69 -1.08 7.18
C GLU A 54 28.03 -0.58 8.48
N ILE A 55 28.40 0.62 8.94
CA ILE A 55 27.75 1.24 10.10
C ILE A 55 26.32 1.65 9.75
N VAL A 56 26.11 2.25 8.57
CA VAL A 56 24.76 2.57 8.08
C VAL A 56 23.91 1.31 8.05
N ARG A 57 24.45 0.19 7.53
CA ARG A 57 23.77 -1.11 7.55
C ARG A 57 23.39 -1.52 8.98
N LEU A 58 24.33 -1.53 9.93
CA LEU A 58 24.06 -1.91 11.32
C LEU A 58 22.98 -1.03 11.97
N LEU A 59 23.06 0.29 11.79
CA LEU A 59 22.09 1.24 12.33
C LEU A 59 20.70 1.01 11.75
N LEU A 60 20.58 0.85 10.43
CA LEU A 60 19.29 0.62 9.76
C LEU A 60 18.64 -0.72 10.15
N HIS A 61 19.42 -1.70 10.63
CA HIS A 61 18.91 -2.97 11.17
C HIS A 61 18.53 -2.88 12.66
N LYS A 62 18.95 -1.84 13.38
CA LYS A 62 18.62 -1.67 14.80
C LYS A 62 17.19 -1.16 14.97
N ARG A 63 16.37 -1.91 15.72
CA ARG A 63 15.00 -1.49 16.10
C ARG A 63 15.02 -0.11 16.77
N GLY A 64 14.16 0.78 16.28
CA GLY A 64 14.02 2.14 16.80
C GLY A 64 14.93 3.17 16.14
N CYS A 65 15.84 2.77 15.25
CA CYS A 65 16.63 3.73 14.46
C CYS A 65 15.71 4.53 13.54
N ARG A 66 15.69 5.85 13.70
CA ARG A 66 14.87 6.76 12.90
C ARG A 66 15.60 7.18 11.64
N ARG A 67 15.02 6.80 10.50
CA ARG A 67 15.49 7.16 9.15
C ARG A 67 15.11 8.60 8.75
N ASP A 68 14.13 9.17 9.44
CA ASP A 68 13.36 10.35 9.03
C ASP A 68 13.70 11.64 9.79
N ARG A 69 14.75 11.62 10.62
CA ARG A 69 15.17 12.80 11.35
C ARG A 69 15.79 13.79 10.38
N LEU A 70 15.48 15.07 10.56
CA LEU A 70 16.09 16.17 9.81
C LEU A 70 17.20 16.81 10.63
N ASN A 71 18.33 17.10 9.99
CA ASN A 71 19.39 17.90 10.58
C ASN A 71 19.11 19.42 10.49
N ARG A 72 20.06 20.27 10.89
CA ARG A 72 19.90 21.74 10.80
C ARG A 72 19.79 22.28 9.37
N HIS A 73 20.22 21.53 8.37
CA HIS A 73 20.04 21.86 6.96
C HIS A 73 18.67 21.41 6.41
N GLY A 74 17.83 20.78 7.25
CA GLY A 74 16.55 20.24 6.83
C GLY A 74 16.67 18.93 6.03
N LEU A 75 17.83 18.28 6.06
CA LEU A 75 18.13 17.07 5.32
C LEU A 75 18.04 15.84 6.21
N THR A 76 17.57 14.73 5.63
CA THR A 76 17.65 13.39 6.21
C THR A 76 19.03 12.77 6.00
N ALA A 77 19.32 11.69 6.74
CA ALA A 77 20.55 10.92 6.55
C ALA A 77 20.68 10.32 5.13
N TYR A 78 19.55 10.06 4.46
CA TYR A 78 19.51 9.61 3.07
C TYR A 78 19.95 10.72 2.09
N GLU A 79 19.49 11.94 2.32
CA GLU A 79 19.83 13.09 1.46
C GLU A 79 21.29 13.51 1.64
N GLU A 80 21.82 13.44 2.87
CA GLU A 80 23.24 13.67 3.17
C GLU A 80 24.17 12.50 2.82
N ALA A 81 23.64 11.38 2.30
CA ALA A 81 24.44 10.20 2.00
C ALA A 81 25.60 10.52 1.04
N PHE A 82 26.82 10.08 1.42
CA PHE A 82 28.05 10.32 0.68
C PHE A 82 28.04 9.70 -0.73
N SER A 83 27.40 8.53 -0.89
CA SER A 83 27.36 7.77 -2.14
C SER A 83 26.00 7.15 -2.41
N ASP A 84 25.76 6.77 -3.66
CA ASP A 84 24.55 6.06 -4.05
C ASP A 84 24.46 4.66 -3.43
N ASP A 85 25.60 4.00 -3.14
CA ASP A 85 25.62 2.73 -2.42
C ASP A 85 25.01 2.86 -1.02
N ILE A 86 25.28 3.97 -0.33
CA ILE A 86 24.65 4.27 0.96
C ILE A 86 23.17 4.54 0.77
N ARG A 87 22.78 5.32 -0.25
CA ARG A 87 21.37 5.58 -0.56
C ARG A 87 20.61 4.27 -0.80
N GLN A 88 21.21 3.30 -1.49
CA GLN A 88 20.62 1.98 -1.73
C GLN A 88 20.29 1.23 -0.43
N LEU A 89 21.04 1.42 0.66
CA LEU A 89 20.75 0.79 1.95
C LEU A 89 19.45 1.29 2.61
N PHE A 90 19.01 2.50 2.27
CA PHE A 90 17.76 3.07 2.80
C PHE A 90 16.53 2.62 2.02
N HIS A 91 16.73 2.04 0.83
CA HIS A 91 15.66 1.42 0.04
C HIS A 91 15.48 -0.03 0.47
N ARG A 92 14.31 -0.59 0.20
CA ARG A 92 14.10 -2.02 0.43
C ARG A 92 14.97 -2.86 -0.51
N PRO A 93 15.46 -4.03 -0.08
CA PRO A 93 16.14 -4.96 -0.97
C PRO A 93 15.22 -5.33 -2.14
N ALA A 94 15.74 -5.33 -3.37
CA ALA A 94 14.96 -5.62 -4.57
C ALA A 94 14.28 -7.02 -4.54
N GLY A 95 14.85 -7.99 -3.82
CA GLY A 95 14.28 -9.33 -3.60
C GLY A 95 13.30 -9.45 -2.42
N ARG A 96 13.08 -8.39 -1.65
CA ARG A 96 12.05 -8.32 -0.58
C ARG A 96 10.94 -7.35 -0.98
N ASN A 97 10.53 -7.49 -2.23
CA ASN A 97 9.68 -6.53 -2.88
C ASN A 97 8.23 -6.60 -2.36
N ARG A 98 7.62 -5.45 -2.00
CA ARG A 98 6.14 -5.34 -1.86
C ARG A 98 5.45 -4.97 -3.19
N PHE A 99 6.24 -4.63 -4.21
CA PHE A 99 5.81 -4.27 -5.56
C PHE A 99 5.75 -5.46 -6.53
N CYS A 100 6.36 -6.59 -6.16
CA CYS A 100 6.26 -7.87 -6.85
C CYS A 100 5.77 -8.87 -5.81
N ASP A 101 4.52 -9.29 -5.92
CA ASP A 101 3.94 -10.22 -4.96
C ASP A 101 4.57 -11.62 -5.17
N GLN A 102 5.63 -11.82 -4.37
CA GLN A 102 6.35 -12.99 -3.85
C GLN A 102 7.16 -13.95 -4.76
N ASP A 103 8.36 -14.20 -4.21
CA ASP A 103 9.27 -15.36 -4.21
C ASP A 103 9.19 -16.40 -5.35
N ASP A 104 10.36 -16.60 -5.99
CA ASP A 104 10.64 -17.49 -7.13
C ASP A 104 10.37 -19.00 -6.92
N SER A 105 9.75 -19.42 -5.80
CA SER A 105 9.57 -20.83 -5.46
C SER A 105 8.13 -21.35 -5.47
N GLU A 106 7.11 -20.49 -5.53
CA GLU A 106 5.72 -20.93 -5.67
C GLU A 106 5.02 -20.13 -6.77
N GLN A 107 4.56 -20.85 -7.79
CA GLN A 107 3.89 -20.33 -8.97
C GLN A 107 2.62 -19.56 -8.58
N GLU A 108 2.63 -18.22 -8.55
CA GLU A 108 1.35 -17.47 -8.48
C GLU A 108 1.27 -16.23 -9.38
N ASP A 109 0.08 -16.13 -9.97
CA ASP A 109 -0.33 -15.34 -11.13
C ASP A 109 -0.77 -13.91 -10.73
N VAL A 110 -0.57 -12.90 -11.59
CA VAL A 110 -1.14 -11.55 -11.38
C VAL A 110 -2.68 -11.57 -11.37
N GLU A 111 -3.33 -12.68 -11.75
CA GLU A 111 -4.75 -12.94 -11.46
C GLU A 111 -5.14 -12.71 -9.99
N LYS A 112 -4.21 -12.83 -9.05
CA LYS A 112 -4.44 -12.51 -7.65
C LYS A 112 -4.46 -11.01 -7.35
N MET A 113 -3.80 -10.19 -8.16
CA MET A 113 -3.62 -8.76 -7.91
C MET A 113 -4.72 -7.91 -8.55
N PHE A 114 -5.25 -8.32 -9.72
CA PHE A 114 -6.30 -7.58 -10.40
C PHE A 114 -7.45 -8.48 -10.86
N GLU A 115 -8.67 -7.94 -10.81
CA GLU A 115 -9.84 -8.48 -11.50
C GLU A 115 -10.13 -7.63 -12.72
N ILE A 116 -10.43 -8.26 -13.87
CA ILE A 116 -10.75 -7.54 -15.10
C ILE A 116 -12.22 -7.74 -15.42
N THR A 117 -12.95 -6.63 -15.41
CA THR A 117 -14.35 -6.60 -15.80
C THR A 117 -14.46 -5.97 -17.17
N VAL A 118 -14.87 -6.80 -18.13
CA VAL A 118 -15.08 -6.38 -19.51
C VAL A 118 -16.56 -6.00 -19.66
N LYS A 119 -16.88 -4.90 -20.35
CA LYS A 119 -18.25 -4.69 -20.85
C LYS A 119 -18.52 -5.83 -21.85
N GLU A 120 -19.38 -6.78 -21.48
CA GLU A 120 -19.81 -7.79 -22.45
C GLU A 120 -20.52 -7.05 -23.56
N ASP A 121 -20.07 -7.27 -24.80
CA ASP A 121 -20.83 -6.83 -25.95
C ASP A 121 -22.19 -7.52 -25.84
N ALA A 122 -23.26 -6.73 -25.73
CA ALA A 122 -24.61 -7.24 -25.81
C ALA A 122 -24.65 -8.16 -27.03
N LYS A 123 -24.95 -9.44 -26.80
CA LYS A 123 -25.30 -10.34 -27.89
C LYS A 123 -26.43 -9.67 -28.66
N GLU A 124 -26.28 -9.58 -29.98
CA GLU A 124 -27.38 -9.27 -30.88
C GLU A 124 -28.53 -10.25 -30.57
N GLU A 125 -29.67 -9.66 -30.17
CA GLU A 125 -31.07 -10.11 -30.13
C GLU A 125 -31.42 -11.47 -29.51
N GLU A 126 -32.28 -11.42 -28.48
CA GLU A 126 -33.71 -11.74 -28.64
C GLU A 126 -34.51 -10.97 -27.56
N ASP A 127 -35.61 -10.35 -28.00
CA ASP A 127 -36.59 -9.66 -27.15
C ASP A 127 -37.10 -10.58 -26.03
N ASP A 128 -37.06 -10.12 -24.79
CA ASP A 128 -38.08 -10.50 -23.80
C ASP A 128 -38.25 -9.40 -22.75
N ASP A 129 -39.50 -9.00 -22.57
CA ASP A 129 -39.97 -7.96 -21.67
C ASP A 129 -39.79 -8.39 -20.21
N SER A 130 -38.93 -7.70 -19.44
CA SER A 130 -39.11 -7.66 -17.98
C SER A 130 -38.47 -6.43 -17.34
N GLU A 131 -39.36 -5.50 -16.96
CA GLU A 131 -39.29 -4.52 -15.88
C GLU A 131 -38.02 -3.66 -15.76
N GLU A 132 -38.14 -2.44 -16.30
CA GLU A 132 -37.35 -1.28 -15.88
C GLU A 132 -37.32 -1.17 -14.35
N LEU A 133 -36.18 -1.50 -13.75
CA LEU A 133 -35.80 -1.03 -12.43
C LEU A 133 -35.83 0.51 -12.48
N SER A 134 -36.87 1.09 -11.87
CA SER A 134 -37.11 2.53 -11.88
C SER A 134 -35.85 3.28 -11.47
N GLU A 135 -35.43 4.22 -12.31
CA GLU A 135 -34.36 5.19 -12.08
C GLU A 135 -34.62 6.00 -10.80
N ASP A 136 -34.27 5.45 -9.65
CA ASP A 136 -34.55 6.10 -8.37
C ASP A 136 -33.50 7.17 -8.06
N LYS A 137 -33.93 8.43 -8.17
CA LYS A 137 -33.74 9.63 -7.34
C LYS A 137 -32.55 9.81 -6.36
N TRP A 138 -31.70 8.84 -6.04
CA TRP A 138 -30.55 9.03 -5.13
C TRP A 138 -29.36 9.74 -5.80
N LEU A 139 -29.36 9.79 -7.13
CA LEU A 139 -28.43 10.59 -7.95
C LEU A 139 -28.82 12.07 -8.05
N GLN A 140 -29.99 12.45 -7.53
CA GLN A 140 -30.46 13.82 -7.56
C GLN A 140 -30.05 14.56 -6.29
N GLN A 141 -28.77 14.93 -6.25
CA GLN A 141 -28.32 16.32 -6.05
C GLN A 141 -26.78 16.36 -6.14
N ARG A 142 -26.26 17.04 -7.19
CA ARG A 142 -24.85 17.36 -7.51
C ARG A 142 -23.92 16.32 -8.18
N ALA A 143 -24.36 15.11 -8.53
CA ALA A 143 -23.52 14.18 -9.32
C ALA A 143 -23.60 14.44 -10.83
N THR A 144 -22.47 14.41 -11.52
CA THR A 144 -22.33 14.48 -12.99
C THR A 144 -22.67 13.13 -13.63
N SER A 145 -23.09 13.12 -14.89
CA SER A 145 -23.39 11.88 -15.65
C SER A 145 -22.25 10.85 -15.64
N LYS A 146 -21.01 11.33 -15.50
CA LYS A 146 -19.81 10.49 -15.41
C LYS A 146 -19.64 9.83 -14.05
N GLU A 147 -20.01 10.50 -12.96
CA GLU A 147 -20.03 9.89 -11.63
C GLU A 147 -21.13 8.83 -11.54
N ILE A 148 -22.26 9.06 -12.21
CA ILE A 148 -23.35 8.09 -12.36
C ILE A 148 -22.85 6.85 -13.11
N GLU A 149 -22.22 7.03 -14.28
CA GLU A 149 -21.67 5.93 -15.06
C GLU A 149 -20.59 5.17 -14.27
N ASN A 150 -19.68 5.87 -13.57
CA ASN A 150 -18.66 5.25 -12.74
C ASN A 150 -19.27 4.46 -11.57
N ALA A 151 -20.32 5.00 -10.94
CA ALA A 151 -21.07 4.32 -9.90
C ALA A 151 -21.78 3.09 -10.45
N GLN A 152 -22.40 3.16 -11.64
CA GLN A 152 -23.03 2.03 -12.32
C GLN A 152 -22.02 0.96 -12.76
N ILE A 153 -20.84 1.35 -13.25
CA ILE A 153 -19.74 0.42 -13.53
C ILE A 153 -19.32 -0.28 -12.25
N PHE A 154 -19.14 0.47 -11.16
CA PHE A 154 -18.84 -0.14 -9.89
C PHE A 154 -19.99 -1.02 -9.40
N LEU A 155 -21.26 -0.60 -9.51
CA LEU A 155 -22.44 -1.35 -9.09
C LEU A 155 -22.66 -2.60 -9.93
N GLY A 156 -22.45 -2.58 -11.24
CA GLY A 156 -22.47 -3.75 -12.14
C GLY A 156 -21.25 -4.66 -11.99
N THR A 157 -20.14 -4.11 -11.47
CA THR A 157 -19.05 -4.91 -10.91
C THR A 157 -19.46 -5.43 -9.54
N ALA A 158 -20.22 -4.66 -8.75
CA ALA A 158 -20.56 -4.93 -7.37
C ALA A 158 -21.74 -5.86 -7.18
N THR A 159 -22.66 -5.99 -8.13
CA THR A 159 -23.67 -7.06 -8.21
C THR A 159 -23.05 -8.39 -8.64
N ARG A 160 -21.90 -8.37 -9.31
CA ARG A 160 -21.00 -9.54 -9.36
C ARG A 160 -20.22 -9.70 -8.04
N LEU A 161 -19.86 -8.60 -7.37
CA LEU A 161 -19.19 -8.60 -6.06
C LEU A 161 -20.13 -8.83 -4.85
N THR A 162 -21.46 -8.90 -4.96
CA THR A 162 -22.32 -9.39 -3.87
C THR A 162 -22.06 -10.88 -3.62
N GLY A 163 -21.40 -11.56 -4.56
CA GLY A 163 -20.72 -12.84 -4.37
C GLY A 163 -19.31 -12.76 -3.76
N SER A 164 -18.65 -11.59 -3.80
CA SER A 164 -17.33 -11.37 -3.21
C SER A 164 -17.42 -11.36 -1.69
N LYS A 165 -16.71 -12.28 -1.06
CA LYS A 165 -16.58 -12.42 0.41
C LYS A 165 -16.22 -11.09 1.07
N LEU A 166 -15.33 -10.32 0.43
CA LEU A 166 -14.87 -9.01 0.89
C LEU A 166 -16.00 -7.97 1.02
N VAL A 167 -16.90 -7.91 0.03
CA VAL A 167 -18.02 -6.96 0.03
C VAL A 167 -19.07 -7.37 1.06
N ARG A 168 -19.35 -8.67 1.21
CA ARG A 168 -20.26 -9.18 2.25
C ARG A 168 -19.76 -8.81 3.65
N LEU A 169 -18.47 -9.05 3.93
CA LEU A 169 -17.83 -8.66 5.18
C LEU A 169 -17.98 -7.16 5.46
N LEU A 170 -17.67 -6.32 4.47
CA LEU A 170 -17.79 -4.87 4.62
C LEU A 170 -19.24 -4.44 4.88
N LEU A 171 -20.23 -5.04 4.23
CA LEU A 171 -21.65 -4.71 4.43
C LEU A 171 -22.16 -5.16 5.81
N ASP A 172 -21.81 -6.37 6.23
CA ASP A 172 -22.20 -6.94 7.53
C ASP A 172 -21.64 -6.13 8.71
N ASP A 173 -20.43 -5.58 8.56
CA ASP A 173 -19.70 -4.90 9.63
C ASP A 173 -19.91 -3.38 9.67
N PHE A 174 -20.52 -2.76 8.64
CA PHE A 174 -20.58 -1.29 8.54
C PHE A 174 -21.50 -0.59 9.58
N ASP A 175 -22.54 -1.26 10.12
CA ASP A 175 -23.55 -0.64 11.02
C ASP A 175 -23.77 -1.39 12.35
N LYS A 176 -23.17 -2.57 12.56
CA LYS A 176 -23.24 -3.20 13.89
C LYS A 176 -22.46 -2.32 14.84
N ASP A 177 -22.97 -2.06 16.05
CA ASP A 177 -22.19 -1.47 17.15
C ASP A 177 -20.87 -2.24 17.24
N PHE A 178 -19.84 -1.61 16.69
CA PHE A 178 -18.73 -2.30 16.05
C PHE A 178 -17.83 -2.89 17.12
N SER A 179 -17.76 -4.22 17.21
CA SER A 179 -16.86 -4.87 18.15
C SER A 179 -15.43 -4.80 17.61
N GLN A 180 -14.78 -3.65 17.82
CA GLN A 180 -13.33 -3.47 17.63
C GLN A 180 -12.51 -4.63 18.26
N GLY A 181 -13.08 -5.32 19.25
CA GLY A 181 -12.55 -6.54 19.83
C GLY A 181 -12.32 -7.67 18.82
N LYS A 182 -13.30 -8.01 17.96
CA LYS A 182 -13.19 -9.16 17.06
C LYS A 182 -12.13 -8.95 15.98
N LEU A 183 -12.14 -7.80 15.30
CA LEU A 183 -11.10 -7.48 14.31
C LEU A 183 -9.71 -7.37 14.93
N LYS A 184 -9.62 -6.86 16.16
CA LYS A 184 -8.37 -6.86 16.91
C LYS A 184 -7.91 -8.28 17.20
N GLU A 185 -8.80 -9.19 17.56
CA GLU A 185 -8.49 -10.62 17.76
C GLU A 185 -8.00 -11.24 16.46
N ASP A 186 -8.74 -11.09 15.36
CA ASP A 186 -8.40 -11.66 14.05
C ASP A 186 -7.03 -11.17 13.55
N LEU A 187 -6.74 -9.86 13.70
CA LEU A 187 -5.43 -9.30 13.38
C LEU A 187 -4.31 -9.84 14.29
N ASN A 188 -4.58 -10.08 15.56
CA ASN A 188 -3.59 -10.65 16.48
C ASN A 188 -3.36 -12.14 16.23
N GLU A 189 -4.38 -12.88 15.82
CA GLU A 189 -4.30 -14.28 15.41
C GLU A 189 -3.41 -14.40 14.17
N MET A 190 -3.74 -13.65 13.10
CA MET A 190 -2.92 -13.60 11.88
C MET A 190 -1.46 -13.16 12.17
N LEU A 191 -1.25 -12.22 13.10
CA LEU A 191 0.10 -11.85 13.54
C LEU A 191 0.84 -13.01 14.22
N THR A 192 0.15 -13.78 15.05
CA THR A 192 0.74 -14.89 15.81
C THR A 192 1.07 -16.08 14.90
N GLU A 193 0.26 -16.30 13.88
CA GLU A 193 0.49 -17.33 12.87
C GLU A 193 1.67 -17.01 11.95
N HIS A 194 1.81 -15.75 11.54
CA HIS A 194 2.75 -15.37 10.47
C HIS A 194 3.98 -14.57 10.94
N VAL A 195 4.01 -14.11 12.19
CA VAL A 195 5.17 -13.44 12.79
C VAL A 195 5.55 -14.17 14.06
N THR A 196 6.74 -14.75 14.08
CA THR A 196 7.17 -15.53 15.25
C THR A 196 7.42 -14.62 16.45
N HIS A 197 7.07 -15.06 17.66
CA HIS A 197 7.38 -14.32 18.90
C HIS A 197 8.88 -14.07 19.13
N LYS A 198 9.76 -14.83 18.46
CA LYS A 198 11.21 -14.64 18.50
C LYS A 198 11.68 -13.52 17.56
N ASP A 199 10.83 -13.08 16.65
CA ASP A 199 11.11 -11.96 15.76
C ASP A 199 11.08 -10.65 16.57
N SER A 200 12.16 -9.89 16.45
CA SER A 200 12.27 -8.55 17.04
C SER A 200 11.14 -7.59 16.64
N ALA A 201 10.45 -7.86 15.54
CA ALA A 201 9.33 -7.09 15.02
C ALA A 201 7.96 -7.50 15.63
N TYR A 202 7.82 -8.67 16.24
CA TYR A 202 6.53 -9.18 16.74
C TYR A 202 5.87 -8.20 17.72
N ASP A 203 6.60 -7.77 18.76
CA ASP A 203 6.08 -6.84 19.76
C ASP A 203 5.73 -5.48 19.15
N LYS A 204 6.48 -5.05 18.12
CA LYS A 204 6.21 -3.81 17.39
C LYS A 204 4.86 -3.93 16.66
N CYS A 205 4.62 -5.03 15.96
CA CYS A 205 3.36 -5.29 15.28
C CYS A 205 2.17 -5.33 16.24
N ARG A 206 2.29 -6.09 17.35
CA ARG A 206 1.24 -6.20 18.37
C ARG A 206 0.91 -4.86 19.02
N ALA A 207 1.92 -4.02 19.27
CA ALA A 207 1.73 -2.68 19.79
C ALA A 207 0.98 -1.78 18.79
N LEU A 208 1.27 -1.88 17.49
CA LEU A 208 0.56 -1.12 16.46
C LEU A 208 -0.91 -1.52 16.35
N VAL A 209 -1.22 -2.82 16.37
CA VAL A 209 -2.61 -3.31 16.39
C VAL A 209 -3.33 -2.76 17.63
N THR A 210 -2.74 -2.93 18.81
CA THR A 210 -3.35 -2.44 20.06
C THR A 210 -3.61 -0.93 20.01
N LYS A 211 -2.65 -0.16 19.50
CA LYS A 211 -2.76 1.29 19.37
C LYS A 211 -3.84 1.72 18.39
N ALA A 212 -3.96 1.05 17.23
CA ALA A 212 -4.98 1.36 16.23
C ALA A 212 -6.39 1.33 16.81
N PHE A 213 -6.73 0.27 17.53
CA PHE A 213 -8.06 0.09 18.13
C PHE A 213 -8.23 0.98 19.37
N ALA A 214 -7.23 1.08 20.25
CA ALA A 214 -7.34 1.92 21.45
C ALA A 214 -7.54 3.41 21.12
N GLU A 215 -6.89 3.91 20.06
CA GLU A 215 -7.01 5.30 19.63
C GLU A 215 -8.08 5.50 18.54
N ASN A 216 -8.68 4.41 18.05
CA ASN A 216 -9.60 4.40 16.91
C ASN A 216 -8.99 5.11 15.67
N ARG A 217 -7.74 4.78 15.32
CA ARG A 217 -6.96 5.43 14.26
C ARG A 217 -6.44 4.43 13.23
N PRO A 218 -6.51 4.74 11.91
CA PRO A 218 -6.02 3.85 10.85
C PRO A 218 -4.50 3.89 10.67
N GLU A 219 -3.81 4.95 11.11
CA GLU A 219 -2.37 5.13 10.86
C GLU A 219 -1.49 4.01 11.42
N PRO A 220 -1.73 3.46 12.63
CA PRO A 220 -0.95 2.33 13.12
C PRO A 220 -1.16 1.05 12.29
N LEU A 221 -2.34 0.84 11.68
CA LEU A 221 -2.61 -0.29 10.77
C LEU A 221 -1.88 -0.12 9.43
N LEU A 222 -1.86 1.09 8.88
CA LEU A 222 -1.06 1.40 7.69
C LEU A 222 0.43 1.24 7.94
N ARG A 223 0.89 1.62 9.14
CA ARG A 223 2.28 1.38 9.55
C ARG A 223 2.59 -0.10 9.72
N LEU A 224 1.65 -0.87 10.29
CA LEU A 224 1.75 -2.32 10.42
C LEU A 224 1.94 -2.98 9.06
N TYR A 225 1.14 -2.58 8.06
CA TYR A 225 1.27 -3.03 6.67
C TYR A 225 2.66 -2.71 6.08
N SER A 226 3.25 -1.57 6.44
CA SER A 226 4.55 -1.16 5.90
C SER A 226 5.77 -1.92 6.45
N LEU A 227 5.58 -2.73 7.50
CA LEU A 227 6.66 -3.52 8.10
C LEU A 227 6.97 -4.76 7.25
N GLU A 228 8.26 -4.97 6.95
CA GLU A 228 8.75 -6.20 6.32
C GLU A 228 8.73 -7.37 7.30
N THR A 229 7.54 -7.90 7.56
CA THR A 229 7.32 -9.07 8.43
C THR A 229 6.55 -10.14 7.65
N GLY A 230 6.54 -11.38 8.15
CA GLY A 230 5.72 -12.44 7.56
C GLY A 230 4.23 -12.09 7.50
N PHE A 231 3.76 -11.19 8.39
CA PHE A 231 2.41 -10.61 8.35
C PHE A 231 2.08 -9.92 7.03
N TYR A 232 3.00 -9.11 6.49
CA TYR A 232 2.79 -8.47 5.19
C TYR A 232 2.60 -9.51 4.08
N ARG A 233 3.37 -10.61 4.12
CA ARG A 233 3.25 -11.69 3.13
C ARG A 233 1.91 -12.40 3.23
N ALA A 234 1.43 -12.63 4.44
CA ALA A 234 0.11 -13.20 4.67
C ALA A 234 -1.01 -12.30 4.11
N LEU A 235 -0.89 -10.99 4.27
CA LEU A 235 -1.85 -10.01 3.71
C LEU A 235 -1.94 -10.01 2.19
N ALA A 236 -0.92 -10.48 1.47
CA ALA A 236 -1.02 -10.64 0.02
C ALA A 236 -2.03 -11.74 -0.37
N ASN A 237 -2.23 -12.73 0.51
CA ASN A 237 -3.15 -13.85 0.30
C ASN A 237 -4.50 -13.62 0.98
N ASP A 238 -4.51 -13.01 2.17
CA ASP A 238 -5.72 -12.69 2.90
C ASP A 238 -5.69 -11.24 3.40
N VAL A 239 -6.33 -10.35 2.66
CA VAL A 239 -6.47 -8.94 3.04
C VAL A 239 -7.56 -8.68 4.06
N GLU A 240 -8.45 -9.66 4.33
CA GLU A 240 -9.70 -9.45 5.06
C GLU A 240 -9.49 -8.88 6.47
N PRO A 241 -8.56 -9.39 7.30
CA PRO A 241 -8.41 -8.90 8.66
C PRO A 241 -7.99 -7.42 8.74
N LEU A 242 -7.32 -6.91 7.69
CA LEU A 242 -6.82 -5.54 7.65
C LEU A 242 -7.72 -4.60 6.85
N ILE A 243 -8.37 -5.08 5.79
CA ILE A 243 -9.13 -4.23 4.88
C ILE A 243 -10.37 -3.64 5.56
N THR A 244 -11.12 -4.44 6.32
CA THR A 244 -12.34 -4.02 7.00
C THR A 244 -12.09 -2.84 7.95
N PRO A 245 -11.16 -2.91 8.92
CA PRO A 245 -10.90 -1.78 9.80
C PRO A 245 -10.35 -0.54 9.06
N LEU A 246 -9.59 -0.72 7.97
CA LEU A 246 -9.10 0.41 7.17
C LEU A 246 -10.21 1.11 6.38
N TYR A 247 -11.15 0.35 5.80
CA TYR A 247 -12.28 0.90 5.05
C TYR A 247 -13.29 1.62 5.95
N ILE A 248 -13.54 1.08 7.14
CA ILE A 248 -14.40 1.73 8.15
C ILE A 248 -13.79 3.07 8.60
N LEU A 249 -12.46 3.15 8.68
CA LEU A 249 -11.74 4.35 9.10
C LEU A 249 -11.27 5.22 7.92
N LEU A 250 -11.71 4.94 6.69
CA LEU A 250 -11.22 5.59 5.48
C LEU A 250 -11.41 7.12 5.54
N GLU A 251 -12.55 7.57 6.08
CA GLU A 251 -12.88 9.00 6.21
C GLU A 251 -11.83 9.77 7.05
N LYS A 252 -11.18 9.09 8.01
CA LYS A 252 -10.10 9.67 8.83
C LYS A 252 -8.79 9.84 8.05
N LEU A 253 -8.64 9.17 6.92
CA LEU A 253 -7.49 9.28 6.03
C LEU A 253 -7.64 10.39 4.97
N LYS A 254 -8.74 11.15 4.97
CA LYS A 254 -8.98 12.25 4.00
C LYS A 254 -7.80 13.20 3.79
N PRO A 255 -7.02 13.61 4.82
CA PRO A 255 -5.84 14.45 4.62
C PRO A 255 -4.72 13.78 3.79
N ARG A 256 -4.76 12.46 3.62
CA ARG A 256 -3.78 11.64 2.90
C ARG A 256 -4.27 11.11 1.55
N TYR A 257 -5.50 11.42 1.13
CA TYR A 257 -6.01 11.02 -0.17
C TYR A 257 -5.11 11.55 -1.28
N PHE A 258 -4.71 10.65 -2.17
CA PHE A 258 -3.75 10.94 -3.21
C PHE A 258 -4.43 11.46 -4.47
N GLN A 259 -3.74 12.39 -5.13
CA GLN A 259 -4.05 12.91 -6.47
C GLN A 259 -2.71 13.10 -7.19
N GLY A 260 -2.67 12.77 -8.48
CA GLY A 260 -1.46 12.85 -9.30
C GLY A 260 -1.06 11.49 -9.88
N VAL A 261 0.22 11.34 -10.18
CA VAL A 261 0.77 10.15 -10.83
C VAL A 261 1.62 9.36 -9.85
N SER A 262 1.45 8.03 -9.84
CA SER A 262 2.34 7.11 -9.15
C SER A 262 2.74 5.94 -10.07
N TYR A 263 3.83 5.26 -9.71
CA TYR A 263 4.52 4.27 -10.52
C TYR A 263 4.66 2.95 -9.76
N ARG A 264 4.56 1.82 -10.47
CA ARG A 264 4.88 0.49 -9.93
C ARG A 264 5.63 -0.33 -10.97
N GLY A 265 6.81 -0.81 -10.60
CA GLY A 265 7.50 -1.84 -11.38
C GLY A 265 7.10 -3.23 -10.91
N VAL A 266 6.79 -4.11 -11.86
CA VAL A 266 6.39 -5.50 -11.60
C VAL A 266 6.85 -6.41 -12.75
N LYS A 267 7.07 -7.70 -12.46
CA LYS A 267 7.22 -8.73 -13.49
C LYS A 267 5.89 -9.43 -13.73
N MET A 268 5.46 -9.56 -14.99
CA MET A 268 4.14 -10.11 -15.35
C MET A 268 4.28 -11.28 -16.33
N THR A 269 3.42 -12.29 -16.21
CA THR A 269 3.38 -13.38 -17.20
C THR A 269 2.71 -12.92 -18.50
N ALA A 270 2.88 -13.69 -19.57
CA ALA A 270 2.16 -13.45 -20.81
C ALA A 270 0.63 -13.53 -20.64
N LYS A 271 0.13 -14.34 -19.67
CA LYS A 271 -1.30 -14.46 -19.35
C LYS A 271 -1.85 -13.16 -18.78
N ASP A 272 -1.13 -12.58 -17.83
CA ASP A 272 -1.51 -11.33 -17.18
C ASP A 272 -1.58 -10.19 -18.20
N LEU A 273 -0.57 -10.09 -19.06
CA LEU A 273 -0.51 -9.06 -20.11
C LEU A 273 -1.65 -9.17 -21.13
N ARG A 274 -2.10 -10.38 -21.49
CA ARG A 274 -3.29 -10.57 -22.34
C ARG A 274 -4.53 -9.95 -21.70
N SER A 275 -4.64 -10.06 -20.38
CA SER A 275 -5.72 -9.51 -19.58
C SER A 275 -5.76 -7.97 -19.69
N TYR A 276 -4.63 -7.27 -19.53
CA TYR A 276 -4.56 -5.80 -19.74
C TYR A 276 -4.82 -5.38 -21.19
N ARG A 277 -4.29 -6.11 -22.17
CA ARG A 277 -4.56 -5.86 -23.60
C ARG A 277 -6.05 -6.02 -23.92
N ARG A 278 -6.71 -7.02 -23.34
CA ARG A 278 -8.16 -7.22 -23.49
C ARG A 278 -8.95 -6.07 -22.86
N ALA A 279 -8.58 -5.63 -21.65
CA ALA A 279 -9.19 -4.47 -21.00
C ALA A 279 -9.05 -3.20 -21.86
N LEU A 280 -7.86 -2.94 -22.41
CA LEU A 280 -7.63 -1.83 -23.33
C LEU A 280 -8.51 -1.92 -24.58
N LYS A 281 -8.56 -3.08 -25.24
CA LYS A 281 -9.32 -3.28 -26.49
C LYS A 281 -10.83 -3.11 -26.30
N LYS A 282 -11.36 -3.55 -25.16
CA LYS A 282 -12.80 -3.56 -24.87
C LYS A 282 -13.25 -2.41 -23.97
N ASN A 283 -12.38 -1.42 -23.73
CA ASN A 283 -12.63 -0.32 -22.79
C ASN A 283 -13.12 -0.83 -21.41
N GLY A 284 -12.56 -1.96 -20.97
CA GLY A 284 -12.87 -2.62 -19.71
C GLY A 284 -12.17 -1.95 -18.54
N ALA A 285 -12.79 -2.07 -17.36
CA ALA A 285 -12.19 -1.63 -16.12
C ALA A 285 -11.39 -2.76 -15.47
N ILE A 286 -10.28 -2.41 -14.83
CA ILE A 286 -9.51 -3.29 -13.96
C ILE A 286 -9.71 -2.86 -12.51
N GLN A 287 -9.72 -3.82 -11.61
CA GLN A 287 -9.90 -3.61 -10.18
C GLN A 287 -8.73 -4.22 -9.42
N THR A 288 -8.17 -3.52 -8.44
CA THR A 288 -7.17 -4.09 -7.52
C THR A 288 -7.83 -5.07 -6.55
N LYS A 289 -7.30 -6.28 -6.38
CA LYS A 289 -7.79 -7.27 -5.40
C LYS A 289 -7.05 -7.21 -4.06
N THR A 290 -5.78 -6.82 -4.11
CA THR A 290 -4.90 -6.68 -2.94
C THR A 290 -4.42 -5.25 -2.79
N PHE A 291 -3.72 -4.97 -1.70
CA PHE A 291 -3.06 -3.68 -1.53
C PHE A 291 -1.92 -3.52 -2.53
N CYS A 292 -2.02 -2.50 -3.38
CA CYS A 292 -1.04 -2.21 -4.41
C CYS A 292 -0.17 -1.04 -3.95
N SER A 293 1.04 -1.35 -3.47
CA SER A 293 2.06 -0.33 -3.21
C SER A 293 2.50 0.32 -4.53
N THR A 294 2.58 1.65 -4.60
CA THR A 294 3.11 2.44 -5.73
C THR A 294 4.07 3.51 -5.20
N SER A 295 4.89 4.13 -6.04
CA SER A 295 5.85 5.17 -5.66
C SER A 295 5.60 6.46 -6.44
N LEU A 296 5.84 7.63 -5.82
CA LEU A 296 5.91 8.90 -6.55
C LEU A 296 7.20 9.05 -7.36
N ASP A 297 8.23 8.25 -7.05
CA ASP A 297 9.51 8.27 -7.72
C ASP A 297 9.57 7.13 -8.75
N ARG A 298 9.60 7.51 -10.03
CA ARG A 298 9.68 6.57 -11.15
C ARG A 298 10.93 5.68 -11.05
N SER A 299 12.06 6.25 -10.66
CA SER A 299 13.33 5.51 -10.58
C SER A 299 13.30 4.44 -9.48
N VAL A 300 12.56 4.69 -8.40
CA VAL A 300 12.31 3.70 -7.34
C VAL A 300 11.44 2.57 -7.89
N ALA A 301 10.35 2.90 -8.59
CA ALA A 301 9.46 1.90 -9.18
C ALA A 301 10.18 1.03 -10.22
N GLU A 302 11.02 1.60 -11.08
CA GLU A 302 11.74 0.86 -12.15
C GLU A 302 12.68 -0.21 -11.60
N ARG A 303 13.28 0.00 -10.41
CA ARG A 303 14.12 -1.03 -9.75
C ARG A 303 13.36 -2.32 -9.48
N PHE A 304 12.05 -2.21 -9.27
CA PHE A 304 11.18 -3.34 -8.98
C PHE A 304 10.65 -4.03 -10.23
N ALA A 305 10.65 -3.36 -11.39
CA ALA A 305 10.36 -4.01 -12.67
C ALA A 305 11.53 -4.92 -13.09
N GLY A 306 12.76 -4.49 -12.80
CA GLY A 306 13.98 -5.18 -13.21
C GLY A 306 14.18 -5.18 -14.73
N THR A 307 15.16 -5.93 -15.21
CA THR A 307 15.42 -6.11 -16.66
C THR A 307 14.87 -7.45 -17.13
N THR A 308 14.25 -7.46 -18.31
CA THR A 308 13.79 -8.71 -18.95
C THR A 308 14.99 -9.42 -19.60
N ASN A 309 15.25 -10.67 -19.23
CA ASN A 309 16.19 -11.55 -19.94
C ASN A 309 15.43 -12.38 -20.98
N MET A 310 16.08 -12.77 -22.08
CA MET A 310 15.43 -13.55 -23.16
C MET A 310 14.86 -14.91 -22.71
N ASN A 311 15.29 -15.43 -21.56
CA ASN A 311 14.83 -16.69 -20.99
C ASN A 311 13.80 -16.53 -19.86
N ASP A 312 13.42 -15.29 -19.49
CA ASP A 312 12.43 -15.08 -18.42
C ASP A 312 11.02 -15.37 -18.94
N GLU A 313 10.27 -16.23 -18.23
CA GLU A 313 8.85 -16.46 -18.46
C GLU A 313 7.98 -15.23 -18.13
N LYS A 314 8.53 -14.27 -17.37
CA LYS A 314 7.87 -13.03 -16.95
C LYS A 314 8.55 -11.82 -17.60
N GLN A 315 7.75 -10.90 -18.12
CA GLN A 315 8.22 -9.64 -18.71
C GLN A 315 8.28 -8.53 -17.66
N SER A 316 9.30 -7.67 -17.74
CA SER A 316 9.39 -6.44 -16.92
C SER A 316 8.34 -5.43 -17.38
N VAL A 317 7.57 -4.89 -16.42
CA VAL A 317 6.48 -3.94 -16.67
C VAL A 317 6.54 -2.77 -15.70
N LEU A 318 6.44 -1.56 -16.24
CA LEU A 318 6.21 -0.33 -15.50
C LEU A 318 4.73 0.07 -15.63
N MET A 319 4.01 0.06 -14.53
CA MET A 319 2.63 0.54 -14.46
C MET A 319 2.60 2.00 -14.00
N ILE A 320 1.88 2.85 -14.73
CA ILE A 320 1.71 4.27 -14.44
C ILE A 320 0.26 4.52 -14.05
N PHE A 321 0.02 4.87 -12.80
CA PHE A 321 -1.31 5.13 -12.24
C PHE A 321 -1.57 6.64 -12.22
N ASN A 322 -2.60 7.07 -12.94
CA ASN A 322 -3.04 8.46 -12.99
C ASN A 322 -4.33 8.66 -12.20
N PHE A 323 -4.23 9.37 -11.08
CA PHE A 323 -5.34 9.80 -10.24
C PHE A 323 -5.66 11.27 -10.57
N ALA A 324 -6.55 11.48 -11.53
CA ALA A 324 -6.92 12.82 -11.98
C ALA A 324 -7.54 13.67 -10.87
N GLU A 325 -8.25 13.02 -9.94
CA GLU A 325 -8.89 13.62 -8.78
C GLU A 325 -8.41 12.92 -7.50
N LYS A 326 -8.72 13.50 -6.33
CA LYS A 326 -8.41 12.87 -5.05
C LYS A 326 -9.15 11.55 -4.91
N CYS A 327 -8.40 10.46 -4.77
CA CYS A 327 -8.93 9.12 -4.62
C CYS A 327 -8.88 8.71 -3.13
N ASP A 328 -10.04 8.33 -2.59
CA ASP A 328 -10.18 7.91 -1.19
C ASP A 328 -9.54 6.54 -0.91
N THR A 329 -9.33 5.73 -1.94
CA THR A 329 -8.65 4.44 -1.86
C THR A 329 -7.18 4.47 -2.32
N ALA A 330 -6.62 5.66 -2.55
CA ALA A 330 -5.18 5.85 -2.77
C ALA A 330 -4.61 6.73 -1.66
N ILE A 331 -3.80 6.15 -0.77
CA ILE A 331 -3.34 6.80 0.45
C ILE A 331 -1.85 7.11 0.37
N ASN A 332 -1.50 8.38 0.51
CA ASN A 332 -0.10 8.81 0.57
C ASN A 332 0.50 8.47 1.94
N LEU A 333 1.43 7.51 1.94
CA LEU A 333 2.11 7.05 3.16
C LEU A 333 3.33 7.90 3.51
N ASN A 334 3.69 8.87 2.67
CA ASN A 334 4.84 9.74 2.92
C ASN A 334 4.55 10.77 4.00
N ARG A 335 5.62 11.42 4.43
CA ARG A 335 5.50 12.65 5.20
C ARG A 335 4.91 13.73 4.30
N LEU A 336 3.83 14.34 4.79
CA LEU A 336 3.21 15.51 4.16
C LEU A 336 3.44 16.77 4.97
N SER A 337 3.53 16.63 6.30
CA SER A 337 3.83 17.71 7.23
C SER A 337 4.31 17.14 8.57
N ASN A 338 4.58 18.01 9.55
CA ASN A 338 4.87 17.58 10.91
C ASN A 338 3.65 16.91 11.59
N GLU A 339 2.44 17.30 11.19
CA GLU A 339 1.18 16.74 11.69
C GLU A 339 0.78 15.45 10.96
N LEU A 340 1.24 15.28 9.73
CA LEU A 340 1.07 14.09 8.91
C LEU A 340 2.42 13.41 8.65
N PRO A 341 2.99 12.73 9.67
CA PRO A 341 4.29 12.08 9.56
C PRO A 341 4.26 10.92 8.56
N CYS A 342 5.44 10.46 8.13
CA CYS A 342 5.53 9.26 7.31
C CYS A 342 4.95 8.04 8.03
N LEU A 343 4.09 7.30 7.32
CA LEU A 343 3.51 6.04 7.78
C LEU A 343 4.29 4.83 7.27
N SER A 344 4.97 4.97 6.12
CA SER A 344 5.88 3.95 5.62
C SER A 344 7.18 3.92 6.42
N GLU A 345 7.75 2.73 6.63
CA GLU A 345 9.09 2.57 7.22
C GLU A 345 10.21 2.97 6.25
N TYR A 346 9.88 3.16 4.97
CA TYR A 346 10.80 3.50 3.89
C TYR A 346 10.39 4.83 3.24
N GLU A 347 10.53 5.93 3.99
CA GLU A 347 10.11 7.28 3.56
C GLU A 347 10.67 7.70 2.19
N ASN A 348 11.87 7.22 1.84
CA ASN A 348 12.55 7.56 0.59
C ASN A 348 11.93 6.92 -0.65
N GLU A 349 11.10 5.89 -0.48
CA GLU A 349 10.41 5.25 -1.61
C GLU A 349 9.16 6.00 -2.02
N LYS A 350 8.81 7.07 -1.31
CA LYS A 350 7.69 7.94 -1.64
C LYS A 350 6.41 7.16 -1.91
N GLU A 351 6.05 6.25 -1.01
CA GLU A 351 4.99 5.27 -1.19
C GLU A 351 3.58 5.89 -1.21
N VAL A 352 2.78 5.49 -2.20
CA VAL A 352 1.33 5.65 -2.25
C VAL A 352 0.70 4.27 -2.28
N LEU A 353 -0.13 3.98 -1.28
CA LEU A 353 -0.81 2.71 -1.15
C LEU A 353 -2.19 2.75 -1.80
N VAL A 354 -2.40 1.94 -2.83
CA VAL A 354 -3.70 1.78 -3.47
C VAL A 354 -4.40 0.59 -2.84
N PHE A 355 -5.59 0.80 -2.31
CA PHE A 355 -6.35 -0.23 -1.60
C PHE A 355 -7.02 -1.19 -2.59
N PRO A 356 -7.36 -2.43 -2.16
CA PRO A 356 -8.26 -3.30 -2.91
C PRO A 356 -9.54 -2.57 -3.33
N MET A 357 -10.23 -3.04 -4.35
CA MET A 357 -11.44 -2.44 -4.94
C MET A 357 -11.27 -1.05 -5.60
N THR A 358 -10.04 -0.58 -5.80
CA THR A 358 -9.76 0.60 -6.61
C THR A 358 -9.83 0.27 -8.09
N LEU A 359 -10.54 1.09 -8.86
CA LEU A 359 -10.83 0.86 -10.28
C LEU A 359 -9.97 1.73 -11.19
N PHE A 360 -9.57 1.16 -12.33
CA PHE A 360 -8.80 1.85 -13.37
C PHE A 360 -9.26 1.45 -14.77
N TYR A 361 -9.14 2.37 -15.72
CA TYR A 361 -9.11 2.03 -17.15
C TYR A 361 -7.66 1.83 -17.60
N VAL A 362 -7.45 0.85 -18.48
CA VAL A 362 -6.21 0.77 -19.27
C VAL A 362 -6.36 1.74 -20.43
N THR A 363 -5.53 2.78 -20.46
CA THR A 363 -5.63 3.85 -21.46
C THR A 363 -4.65 3.68 -22.62
N HIS A 364 -3.47 3.13 -22.32
CA HIS A 364 -2.41 2.93 -23.30
C HIS A 364 -1.45 1.83 -22.82
N ILE A 365 -0.83 1.11 -23.76
CA ILE A 365 0.24 0.14 -23.50
C ILE A 365 1.35 0.40 -24.50
N GLU A 366 2.56 0.68 -24.01
CA GLU A 366 3.76 0.89 -24.80
C GLU A 366 4.68 -0.33 -24.69
N GLU A 367 5.00 -0.94 -25.82
CA GLU A 367 5.95 -2.05 -25.87
C GLU A 367 7.38 -1.49 -25.97
N GLY A 368 8.14 -1.59 -24.88
CA GLY A 368 9.56 -1.26 -24.86
C GLY A 368 10.43 -2.51 -25.04
N THR A 369 11.69 -2.30 -25.45
CA THR A 369 12.64 -3.41 -25.71
C THR A 369 12.96 -4.24 -24.47
N ASN A 370 13.08 -3.58 -23.30
CA ASN A 370 13.47 -4.23 -22.04
C ASN A 370 12.38 -4.16 -20.96
N CYS A 371 11.41 -3.26 -21.11
CA CYS A 371 10.33 -3.02 -20.15
C CYS A 371 9.09 -2.49 -20.90
N MET A 372 7.93 -3.11 -20.67
CA MET A 372 6.65 -2.65 -21.18
C MET A 372 6.07 -1.59 -20.24
N THR A 373 5.37 -0.58 -20.75
CA THR A 373 4.69 0.43 -19.91
C THR A 373 3.19 0.33 -20.07
N ILE A 374 2.45 0.24 -18.94
CA ILE A 374 0.98 0.20 -18.91
C ILE A 374 0.45 1.46 -18.24
N TYR A 375 -0.40 2.21 -18.94
CA TYR A 375 -0.97 3.46 -18.46
C TYR A 375 -2.39 3.24 -17.94
N LEU A 376 -2.58 3.51 -16.65
CA LEU A 376 -3.83 3.33 -15.93
C LEU A 376 -4.42 4.67 -15.52
N LYS A 377 -5.72 4.87 -15.78
CA LYS A 377 -6.47 6.05 -15.33
C LYS A 377 -7.48 5.64 -14.28
N ASN A 378 -7.38 6.21 -13.09
CA ASN A 378 -8.30 5.94 -12.00
C ASN A 378 -9.75 6.29 -12.38
N ILE A 379 -10.67 5.41 -11.99
CA ILE A 379 -12.10 5.64 -12.05
C ILE A 379 -12.52 6.10 -10.66
N ALA A 380 -12.76 7.42 -10.52
CA ALA A 380 -13.14 8.01 -9.25
C ALA A 380 -14.54 7.52 -8.86
N VAL A 381 -14.60 6.75 -7.78
CA VAL A 381 -15.84 6.27 -7.17
C VAL A 381 -15.72 6.47 -5.66
N PRO A 382 -16.44 7.43 -5.05
CA PRO A 382 -16.40 7.66 -3.61
C PRO A 382 -16.90 6.44 -2.85
N LYS A 383 -16.00 5.68 -2.23
CA LYS A 383 -16.33 4.37 -1.63
C LYS A 383 -17.13 4.49 -0.36
N ILE A 384 -16.88 5.52 0.45
CA ILE A 384 -17.61 5.72 1.73
C ILE A 384 -19.10 5.97 1.48
N GLY A 385 -19.42 6.85 0.53
CA GLY A 385 -20.81 7.12 0.14
C GLY A 385 -21.49 5.90 -0.48
N LEU A 386 -20.71 5.12 -1.22
CA LEU A 386 -21.17 3.92 -1.93
C LEU A 386 -21.42 2.73 -1.00
N PHE A 387 -20.59 2.45 0.01
CA PHE A 387 -20.87 1.39 0.99
C PHE A 387 -22.11 1.73 1.83
N ARG A 388 -22.27 3.00 2.23
CA ARG A 388 -23.50 3.49 2.87
C ARG A 388 -24.73 3.29 1.97
N ALA A 389 -24.59 3.49 0.66
CA ALA A 389 -25.67 3.29 -0.30
C ALA A 389 -25.98 1.81 -0.55
N LEU A 390 -24.95 0.99 -0.83
CA LEU A 390 -25.07 -0.45 -1.01
C LEU A 390 -25.67 -1.15 0.21
N LYS A 391 -25.31 -0.70 1.41
CA LYS A 391 -25.89 -1.22 2.64
C LYS A 391 -27.39 -0.97 2.74
N ARG A 392 -27.85 0.25 2.41
CA ARG A 392 -29.28 0.54 2.40
C ARG A 392 -30.02 -0.38 1.43
N VAL A 393 -29.45 -0.63 0.25
CA VAL A 393 -30.00 -1.58 -0.73
C VAL A 393 -30.02 -3.00 -0.17
N TYR A 394 -28.90 -3.48 0.38
CA TYR A 394 -28.79 -4.80 1.00
C TYR A 394 -29.79 -5.01 2.15
N ASP A 395 -29.99 -4.00 2.99
CA ASP A 395 -30.93 -4.05 4.11
C ASP A 395 -32.39 -3.97 3.63
N THR A 396 -32.68 -3.25 2.53
CA THR A 396 -34.00 -3.27 1.89
C THR A 396 -34.30 -4.58 1.17
N GLU A 397 -33.30 -5.20 0.52
CA GLU A 397 -33.44 -6.48 -0.16
C GLU A 397 -33.46 -7.68 0.81
N LYS A 398 -32.88 -7.54 2.01
CA LYS A 398 -33.10 -8.50 3.12
C LYS A 398 -34.58 -8.61 3.52
N TRP A 399 -35.40 -7.61 3.21
CA TRP A 399 -36.86 -7.69 3.37
C TRP A 399 -37.55 -8.46 2.24
N THR A 400 -36.86 -8.74 1.14
CA THR A 400 -37.35 -9.52 -0.01
C THR A 400 -36.71 -10.91 -0.16
N ASN A 401 -35.90 -11.34 0.81
CA ASN A 401 -35.08 -12.57 0.78
C ASN A 401 -35.84 -13.92 0.75
N ASP A 402 -37.13 -13.95 0.43
CA ASP A 402 -37.82 -15.18 -0.01
C ASP A 402 -37.70 -15.44 -1.52
N ARG A 403 -37.06 -14.54 -2.29
CA ARG A 403 -36.82 -14.76 -3.72
C ARG A 403 -35.42 -14.32 -4.09
N ILE A 404 -34.52 -15.29 -4.23
CA ILE A 404 -33.39 -15.39 -5.17
C ILE A 404 -32.36 -16.30 -4.50
N TYR A 405 -32.56 -17.60 -4.68
CA TYR A 405 -31.56 -18.66 -4.59
C TYR A 405 -31.19 -19.07 -6.01
#